data_AF-A0A7S2HLE4-F1
#
_entry.id   AF-A0A7S2HLE4-F1
#
_cell.length_a   1.000
_cell.length_b   1.000
_cell.length_c   1.000
_cell.angle_alpha   90.00
_cell.angle_beta   90.00
_cell.angle_gamma   90.00
#
_symmetry.space_group_name_H-M   'P 1'
#
loop_
_entity.id
_entity.type
_entity.pdbx_description
1 polymer ?
#
loop_
_entity_poly.entity_id
_entity_poly.type
_entity_poly.pdbx_seq_one_letter_code
_entity_poly.pdbx_strand_id
1 'polypeptide(L)'
;DANDSAPIRSAEFGRWYSQAGTPTLTVVSAAAHGNGHYEIVLQQSTAPTAGQKTKGPLLLPITMGLLSVSGTPLKLRLSGSTSPMENTVVLHLTKARQCFLLEVDGANGEALTLSLLRGWS
;
A
#
# COMPACT_ATOMS: atom_id res chain seq x y z
N ASP A 1 -18.00 3.21 17.18
CA ASP A 1 -17.14 2.02 17.36
C ASP A 1 -17.31 1.09 16.18
N ALA A 2 -16.39 1.14 15.22
CA ALA A 2 -16.38 0.29 14.03
C ALA A 2 -14.92 0.06 13.62
N ASN A 3 -14.24 -0.87 14.28
CA ASN A 3 -12.91 -1.31 13.88
C ASN A 3 -12.75 -2.79 14.20
N ASP A 4 -13.55 -3.62 13.52
CA ASP A 4 -13.47 -5.07 13.60
C ASP A 4 -13.01 -5.63 12.26
N SER A 5 -11.71 -5.47 11.98
CA SER A 5 -10.98 -6.36 11.06
C SER A 5 -9.48 -6.04 11.11
N ALA A 6 -8.77 -6.92 11.82
CA ALA A 6 -7.33 -7.01 12.06
C ALA A 6 -6.76 -6.08 13.16
N PRO A 7 -6.21 -6.65 14.26
CA PRO A 7 -5.42 -5.88 15.20
C PRO A 7 -4.14 -5.46 14.48
N ILE A 8 -4.11 -4.23 13.96
CA ILE A 8 -2.87 -3.52 13.73
C ILE A 8 -2.07 -3.69 15.03
N ARG A 9 -0.95 -4.43 14.98
CA ARG A 9 -0.18 -4.73 16.18
C ARG A 9 0.24 -3.39 16.79
N SER A 10 -0.25 -3.11 17.98
CA SER A 10 -0.01 -1.87 18.73
C SER A 10 1.48 -1.48 18.78
N ALA A 11 2.38 -2.46 18.77
CA ALA A 11 3.82 -2.25 18.72
C ALA A 11 4.32 -1.58 17.42
N GLU A 12 3.73 -1.89 16.26
CA GLU A 12 4.11 -1.31 14.97
C GLU A 12 3.60 0.13 14.85
N PHE A 13 2.38 0.38 15.32
CA PHE A 13 1.83 1.73 15.39
C PHE A 13 2.55 2.61 16.43
N GLY A 14 2.98 2.04 17.56
CA GLY A 14 3.73 2.75 18.61
C GLY A 14 5.05 3.37 18.16
N ARG A 15 5.63 2.91 17.03
CA ARG A 15 6.83 3.53 16.45
C ARG A 15 6.59 4.96 15.97
N TRP A 16 5.37 5.30 15.55
CA TRP A 16 5.03 6.68 15.16
C TRP A 16 5.25 7.70 16.26
N TYR A 17 5.07 7.31 17.52
CA TYR A 17 5.24 8.18 18.68
C TYR A 17 6.66 8.20 19.23
N SER A 18 7.52 7.27 18.80
CA SER A 18 8.87 7.09 19.37
C SER A 18 10.00 7.33 18.36
N GLN A 19 9.71 7.26 17.06
CA GLN A 19 10.69 7.45 16.00
C GLN A 19 10.48 8.78 15.27
N ALA A 20 11.48 9.65 15.33
CA ALA A 20 11.47 10.93 14.62
C ALA A 20 11.80 10.77 13.12
N GLY A 21 11.42 11.77 12.32
CA GLY A 21 11.75 11.87 10.90
C GLY A 21 10.62 11.44 9.97
N THR A 22 10.63 11.98 8.76
CA THR A 22 9.62 11.71 7.74
C THR A 22 9.97 10.43 6.98
N PRO A 23 9.12 9.39 6.97
CA PRO A 23 9.35 8.21 6.15
C PRO A 23 9.25 8.57 4.66
N THR A 24 10.12 7.97 3.85
CA THR A 24 10.04 7.96 2.39
C THR A 24 9.42 6.65 1.93
N LEU A 25 8.38 6.74 1.10
CA LEU A 25 7.78 5.61 0.40
C LEU A 25 8.32 5.58 -1.03
N THR A 26 8.70 4.39 -1.50
CA THR A 26 9.17 4.15 -2.86
C THR A 26 8.36 3.02 -3.50
N VAL A 27 7.84 3.27 -4.69
CA VAL A 27 7.31 2.21 -5.56
C VAL A 27 8.50 1.58 -6.28
N VAL A 28 8.82 0.34 -5.94
CA VAL A 28 9.93 -0.39 -6.54
C VAL A 28 9.53 -0.99 -7.89
N SER A 29 8.32 -1.56 -7.96
CA SER A 29 7.72 -2.04 -9.19
C SER A 29 6.20 -2.00 -9.08
N ALA A 30 5.54 -1.84 -10.23
CA ALA A 30 4.10 -1.92 -10.37
C ALA A 30 3.79 -2.44 -11.79
N ALA A 31 3.21 -3.62 -11.89
CA ALA A 31 3.02 -4.28 -13.18
C ALA A 31 1.79 -5.18 -13.20
N ALA A 32 1.16 -5.27 -14.37
CA ALA A 32 0.16 -6.30 -14.62
C ALA A 32 0.80 -7.68 -14.49
N HIS A 33 0.10 -8.57 -13.81
CA HIS A 33 0.42 -9.97 -13.67
C HIS A 33 -0.73 -10.76 -14.34
N GLY A 34 -0.46 -11.91 -14.94
CA GLY A 34 -1.47 -12.66 -15.69
C GLY A 34 -2.75 -12.93 -14.88
N ASN A 35 -3.86 -13.22 -15.56
CA ASN A 35 -5.16 -13.58 -14.96
C ASN A 35 -5.82 -12.46 -14.12
N GLY A 36 -5.73 -11.20 -14.58
CA GLY A 36 -6.39 -10.08 -13.91
C GLY A 36 -5.73 -9.68 -12.58
N HIS A 37 -4.43 -9.97 -12.44
CA HIS A 37 -3.67 -9.60 -11.26
C HIS A 37 -2.80 -8.37 -11.51
N TYR A 38 -2.49 -7.64 -10.45
CA TYR A 38 -1.56 -6.51 -10.50
C TYR A 38 -0.63 -6.57 -9.30
N GLU A 39 0.66 -6.65 -9.56
CA GLU A 39 1.69 -6.74 -8.52
C GLU A 39 2.26 -5.35 -8.23
N ILE A 40 2.38 -5.01 -6.95
CA ILE A 40 3.02 -3.78 -6.48
C ILE A 40 4.04 -4.12 -5.41
N VAL A 41 5.29 -3.70 -5.62
CA VAL A 41 6.35 -3.79 -4.62
C VAL A 41 6.61 -2.40 -4.06
N LEU A 42 6.35 -2.25 -2.77
CA LEU A 42 6.57 -1.00 -2.03
C LEU A 42 7.75 -1.15 -1.08
N GLN A 43 8.48 -0.06 -0.89
CA GLN A 43 9.57 0.05 0.06
C GLN A 43 9.43 1.32 0.90
N GLN A 44 9.75 1.23 2.19
CA GLN A 44 9.81 2.37 3.10
C GLN A 44 11.18 2.48 3.76
N SER A 45 11.60 3.71 4.04
CA SER A 45 12.77 4.02 4.84
C SER A 45 12.60 5.35 5.55
N THR A 46 13.23 5.51 6.72
CA THR A 46 13.35 6.81 7.40
C THR A 46 14.82 7.13 7.56
N ALA A 47 15.24 8.33 7.18
CA ALA A 47 16.63 8.76 7.34
C ALA A 47 16.99 8.92 8.84
N PRO A 48 18.27 8.73 9.23
CA PRO A 48 18.75 9.07 10.57
C PRO A 48 18.43 10.52 10.94
N THR A 49 18.06 10.76 12.19
CA THR A 49 17.86 12.11 12.75
C THR A 49 18.85 12.36 13.88
N ALA A 50 19.04 13.63 14.27
CA ALA A 50 19.76 13.94 15.50
C ALA A 50 19.17 13.16 16.69
N GLY A 51 20.01 12.51 17.48
CA GLY A 51 19.59 11.68 18.62
C GLY A 51 18.98 10.31 18.29
N GLN A 52 18.72 9.98 17.01
CA GLN A 52 18.20 8.67 16.62
C GLN A 52 18.80 8.20 15.29
N LYS A 53 19.91 7.46 15.38
CA LYS A 53 20.64 6.96 14.19
C LYS A 53 19.98 5.74 13.56
N THR A 54 19.39 4.88 14.38
CA THR A 54 18.73 3.65 13.93
C THR A 54 17.24 3.91 13.74
N LYS A 55 16.70 3.47 12.60
CA LYS A 55 15.28 3.59 12.26
C LYS A 55 14.74 2.21 11.88
N GLY A 56 13.52 1.91 12.27
CA GLY A 56 12.78 0.73 11.81
C GLY A 56 11.62 1.11 10.89
N PRO A 57 11.02 0.12 10.22
CA PRO A 57 9.81 0.34 9.44
C PRO A 57 8.67 0.78 10.35
N LEU A 58 7.84 1.69 9.83
CA LEU A 58 6.60 2.13 10.43
C LEU A 58 5.45 1.31 9.84
N LEU A 59 4.29 1.33 10.50
CA LEU A 59 3.04 0.96 9.85
C LEU A 59 2.58 2.12 8.98
N LEU A 60 2.59 1.95 7.65
CA LEU A 60 2.05 2.93 6.70
C LEU A 60 0.76 2.38 6.05
N PRO A 61 -0.41 2.98 6.30
CA PRO A 61 -1.67 2.62 5.62
C PRO A 61 -1.79 3.35 4.27
N ILE A 62 -1.41 2.69 3.18
CA ILE A 62 -1.37 3.31 1.85
C ILE A 62 -2.71 3.10 1.12
N THR A 63 -3.54 4.13 1.03
CA THR A 63 -4.75 4.12 0.20
C THR A 63 -4.39 4.31 -1.26
N MET A 64 -4.85 3.40 -2.11
CA MET A 64 -4.53 3.42 -3.53
C MET A 64 -5.69 2.98 -4.41
N GLY A 65 -5.60 3.26 -5.71
CA GLY A 65 -6.47 2.70 -6.73
C GLY A 65 -5.78 2.63 -8.08
N LEU A 66 -6.39 1.93 -9.03
CA LEU A 66 -5.93 1.80 -10.40
C LEU A 66 -6.90 2.50 -11.35
N LEU A 67 -6.36 3.13 -12.38
CA LEU A 67 -7.13 3.73 -13.47
C LEU A 67 -6.75 3.00 -14.77
N SER A 68 -7.75 2.79 -15.63
CA SER A 68 -7.52 2.36 -17.01
C SER A 68 -6.83 3.45 -17.84
N VAL A 69 -6.43 3.12 -19.07
CA VAL A 69 -5.85 4.07 -20.04
C VAL A 69 -6.78 5.27 -20.34
N SER A 70 -8.09 5.08 -20.23
CA SER A 70 -9.09 6.15 -20.41
C SER A 70 -9.30 7.00 -19.15
N GLY A 71 -8.61 6.69 -18.05
CA GLY A 71 -8.77 7.37 -16.76
C GLY A 71 -9.95 6.86 -15.92
N THR A 72 -10.66 5.82 -16.35
CA THR A 72 -11.77 5.24 -15.57
C THR A 72 -11.22 4.44 -14.38
N PRO A 73 -11.71 4.65 -13.15
CA PRO A 73 -11.35 3.85 -11.98
C PRO A 73 -11.73 2.38 -12.16
N LEU A 74 -10.78 1.49 -11.88
CA LEU A 74 -11.00 0.05 -11.89
C LEU A 74 -11.40 -0.43 -10.50
N LYS A 75 -12.16 -1.52 -10.43
CA LYS A 75 -12.44 -2.21 -9.16
C LYS A 75 -11.33 -3.19 -8.87
N LEU A 76 -10.89 -3.22 -7.62
CA LEU A 76 -9.77 -4.02 -7.18
C LEU A 76 -9.94 -4.46 -5.73
N ARG A 77 -9.21 -5.49 -5.35
CA ARG A 77 -9.04 -5.92 -3.95
C ARG A 77 -7.66 -6.53 -3.76
N LEU A 78 -7.24 -6.66 -2.50
CA LEU A 78 -6.06 -7.47 -2.17
C LEU A 78 -6.35 -8.94 -2.47
N SER A 79 -5.44 -9.62 -3.17
CA SER A 79 -5.63 -11.02 -3.52
C SER A 79 -5.75 -11.89 -2.28
N GLY A 80 -6.68 -12.85 -2.31
CA GLY A 80 -7.03 -13.68 -1.16
C GLY A 80 -7.90 -13.01 -0.10
N SER A 81 -8.26 -11.73 -0.26
CA SER A 81 -9.26 -11.07 0.58
C SER A 81 -10.68 -11.51 0.22
N THR A 82 -11.56 -11.63 1.22
CA THR A 82 -13.00 -11.85 1.03
C THR A 82 -13.80 -10.54 0.88
N SER A 83 -13.13 -9.38 1.00
CA SER A 83 -13.78 -8.07 0.79
C SER A 83 -14.30 -7.92 -0.64
N PRO A 84 -15.38 -7.14 -0.85
CA PRO A 84 -15.81 -6.77 -2.19
C PRO A 84 -14.71 -6.00 -2.94
N MET A 85 -14.75 -6.07 -4.27
CA MET A 85 -13.86 -5.25 -5.10
C MET A 85 -14.39 -3.82 -5.16
N GLU A 86 -13.52 -2.87 -4.82
CA GLU A 86 -13.84 -1.45 -4.71
C GLU A 86 -12.88 -0.63 -5.58
N ASN A 87 -13.15 0.65 -5.82
CA ASN A 87 -12.23 1.51 -6.59
C ASN A 87 -10.97 1.94 -5.81
N THR A 88 -10.89 1.54 -4.53
CA THR A 88 -9.77 1.80 -3.64
C THR A 88 -9.50 0.63 -2.72
N VAL A 89 -8.24 0.42 -2.37
CA VAL A 89 -7.80 -0.52 -1.34
C VAL A 89 -6.78 0.16 -0.43
N VAL A 90 -6.72 -0.27 0.84
CA VAL A 90 -5.69 0.16 1.80
C VAL A 90 -4.65 -0.95 1.92
N LEU A 91 -3.39 -0.63 1.61
CA LEU A 91 -2.24 -1.52 1.76
C LEU A 91 -1.51 -1.20 3.07
N HIS A 92 -1.44 -2.15 3.98
CA HIS A 92 -0.66 -1.99 5.21
C HIS A 92 0.80 -2.38 4.98
N LEU A 93 1.67 -1.39 4.74
CA LEU A 93 3.12 -1.59 4.65
C LEU A 93 3.73 -1.52 6.07
N THR A 94 4.10 -2.67 6.61
CA THR A 94 4.69 -2.87 7.94
C THR A 94 6.17 -3.26 7.91
N LYS A 95 6.66 -3.76 6.77
CA LYS A 95 8.07 -4.12 6.58
C LYS A 95 8.78 -3.07 5.73
N ALA A 96 10.11 -3.10 5.75
CA ALA A 96 10.94 -2.24 4.91
C ALA A 96 10.62 -2.40 3.42
N ARG A 97 10.31 -3.62 2.96
CA ARG A 97 9.88 -3.92 1.60
C ARG A 97 8.81 -5.00 1.62
N GLN A 98 7.71 -4.79 0.89
CA GLN A 98 6.63 -5.78 0.73
C GLN A 98 6.07 -5.80 -0.68
N CYS A 99 5.69 -7.00 -1.12
CA CYS A 99 4.93 -7.21 -2.34
C CYS A 99 3.44 -7.38 -1.99
N PHE A 100 2.58 -6.72 -2.76
CA PHE A 100 1.14 -6.84 -2.70
C PHE A 100 0.64 -7.31 -4.06
N LEU A 101 -0.16 -8.37 -4.06
CA LEU A 101 -0.86 -8.84 -5.26
C LEU A 101 -2.31 -8.39 -5.17
N LEU A 102 -2.77 -7.71 -6.20
CA LEU A 102 -4.15 -7.25 -6.33
C LEU A 102 -4.88 -8.10 -7.34
N GLU A 103 -6.16 -8.34 -7.09
CA GLU A 103 -7.12 -8.80 -8.10
C GLU A 103 -7.81 -7.56 -8.65
N VAL A 104 -7.88 -7.44 -9.98
CA VAL A 104 -8.36 -6.24 -10.67
C VAL A 104 -9.39 -6.65 -11.72
N ASP A 105 -10.59 -6.09 -11.60
CA ASP A 105 -11.67 -6.29 -12.56
C ASP A 105 -11.39 -5.49 -13.83
N GLY A 106 -11.56 -6.13 -14.99
CA GLY A 106 -11.30 -5.53 -16.30
C GLY A 106 -9.81 -5.31 -16.64
N ALA A 107 -8.86 -5.90 -15.91
CA ALA A 107 -7.44 -5.85 -16.25
C ALA A 107 -7.10 -6.76 -17.43
N ASN A 108 -7.36 -6.28 -18.65
CA ASN A 108 -7.18 -7.02 -19.91
C ASN A 108 -5.75 -6.97 -20.48
N GLY A 109 -4.73 -6.88 -19.63
CA GLY A 109 -3.33 -6.77 -20.06
C GLY A 109 -2.92 -5.39 -20.59
N GLU A 110 -3.78 -4.38 -20.46
CA GLU A 110 -3.47 -2.99 -20.79
C GLU A 110 -2.63 -2.31 -19.70
N ALA A 111 -1.94 -1.24 -20.07
CA ALA A 111 -1.20 -0.41 -19.11
C ALA A 111 -2.18 0.29 -18.15
N LEU A 112 -1.93 0.15 -16.84
CA LEU A 112 -2.76 0.76 -15.80
C LEU A 112 -2.01 1.94 -15.17
N THR A 113 -2.74 3.00 -14.85
CA THR A 113 -2.20 4.13 -14.10
C THR A 113 -2.40 3.92 -12.60
N LEU A 114 -1.30 3.94 -11.87
CA LEU A 114 -1.28 3.79 -10.42
C LEU A 114 -1.54 5.14 -9.72
N SER A 115 -2.51 5.16 -8.81
CA SER A 115 -2.81 6.32 -7.96
C SER A 115 -2.60 5.93 -6.50
N LEU A 116 -1.56 6.48 -5.89
CA LEU A 116 -1.10 6.17 -4.51
C LEU A 116 -1.29 7.37 -3.57
N LEU A 117 -1.26 7.08 -2.26
CA LEU A 117 -1.37 8.08 -1.18
C LEU A 117 -2.65 8.94 -1.30
N ARG A 118 -3.76 8.33 -1.72
CA ARG A 118 -5.04 9.04 -1.87
C ARG A 118 -5.49 9.59 -0.51
N GLY A 119 -5.83 10.87 -0.47
CA GLY A 119 -6.20 11.53 0.78
C GLY A 119 -5.04 11.72 1.76
N TRP A 120 -3.78 11.68 1.29
CA TRP A 120 -2.57 11.81 2.11
C TRP A 120 -2.40 10.69 3.16
N SER A 121 -2.97 9.50 2.89
CA SER A 121 -2.81 8.29 3.70
C SER A 121 -1.42 7.68 3.58
#